data_AF-A0A6A3JZ61-F1
#
_entry.id   AF-A0A6A3JZ61-F1
#
_cell.length_a   1.000
_cell.length_b   1.000
_cell.length_c   1.000
_cell.angle_alpha   90.00
_cell.angle_beta   90.00
_cell.angle_gamma   90.00
#
_symmetry.space_group_name_H-M   'P 1'
#
loop_
_entity.id
_entity.type
_entity.pdbx_description
1 polymer ?
#
loop_
_entity_poly.entity_id
_entity_poly.type
_entity_poly.pdbx_seq_one_letter_code
_entity_poly.pdbx_strand_id
1 'polypeptide(L)'
;MTIAQTSLALLIIAAAASNGLSEAANLRQAQRHLAATYRQPSEYLPAMVARVNKERAAAGLPPVCANLKLQSSSQRHSDDMADHDYMARGGTDGSTMEKRVTDSGYAWDTAGENVAAGQNDVDAVMDAWMK
;
A
#
# COMPACT_ATOMS: atom_id res chain seq x y z
N MET A 1 -21.20 -43.01 14.59
CA MET A 1 -20.69 -42.18 15.71
C MET A 1 -19.25 -42.59 15.97
N THR A 2 -18.32 -41.75 15.47
CA THR A 2 -16.88 -41.61 15.75
C THR A 2 -16.02 -42.83 16.14
N ILE A 3 -15.13 -43.22 15.22
CA ILE A 3 -13.91 -43.98 15.51
C ILE A 3 -12.92 -43.04 16.19
N ALA A 4 -12.45 -43.40 17.38
CA ALA A 4 -11.33 -42.75 18.05
C ALA A 4 -10.01 -43.19 17.40
N GLN A 5 -9.14 -42.24 17.04
CA GLN A 5 -7.74 -42.50 16.70
C GLN A 5 -6.84 -41.78 17.70
N THR A 6 -5.96 -42.55 18.31
CA THR A 6 -4.94 -42.18 19.28
C THR A 6 -3.62 -41.78 18.60
N SER A 7 -2.96 -40.80 19.22
CA SER A 7 -1.50 -40.52 19.23
C SER A 7 -0.83 -40.00 17.95
N LEU A 8 -0.18 -38.83 17.99
CA LEU A 8 1.22 -38.64 18.41
C LEU A 8 1.62 -37.16 18.20
N ALA A 9 2.28 -36.53 19.18
CA ALA A 9 2.86 -35.20 19.05
C ALA A 9 4.15 -35.24 18.23
N LEU A 10 4.39 -34.24 17.38
CA LEU A 10 5.74 -33.87 16.94
C LEU A 10 5.91 -32.35 16.95
N LEU A 11 6.70 -31.89 17.92
CA LEU A 11 7.34 -30.59 17.95
C LEU A 11 8.57 -30.67 17.02
N ILE A 12 8.72 -29.75 16.07
CA ILE A 12 10.00 -29.56 15.38
C ILE A 12 10.60 -28.26 15.87
N ILE A 13 11.61 -28.37 16.73
CA ILE A 13 12.63 -27.33 16.94
C ILE A 13 13.96 -27.96 16.55
N ALA A 14 14.54 -27.46 15.46
CA ALA A 14 15.98 -27.59 15.20
C ALA A 14 16.59 -26.21 15.41
N ALA A 15 17.58 -26.12 16.29
CA ALA A 15 18.43 -24.95 16.48
C ALA A 15 19.88 -25.39 16.39
N ALA A 16 20.69 -24.75 15.54
CA ALA A 16 22.01 -24.22 15.90
C ALA A 16 22.69 -23.49 14.72
N ALA A 17 23.11 -22.25 15.04
CA ALA A 17 24.24 -21.47 14.55
C ALA A 17 24.23 -20.89 13.11
N SER A 18 24.08 -19.55 13.12
CA SER A 18 24.73 -18.55 12.28
C SER A 18 24.59 -18.68 10.76
N ASN A 19 23.67 -17.89 10.22
CA ASN A 19 23.96 -16.94 9.13
C ASN A 19 22.91 -15.81 9.18
N GLY A 20 22.93 -15.03 10.27
CA GLY A 20 22.10 -13.84 10.49
C GLY A 20 22.41 -12.66 9.55
N LEU A 21 22.86 -12.94 8.32
CA LEU A 21 23.13 -11.98 7.26
C LEU A 21 22.37 -12.32 5.97
N SER A 22 21.84 -13.55 5.81
CA SER A 22 21.18 -13.98 4.57
C SER A 22 19.67 -13.74 4.53
N GLU A 23 19.02 -13.52 5.69
CA GLU A 23 17.60 -13.18 5.76
C GLU A 23 17.35 -11.69 5.48
N ALA A 24 18.29 -10.82 5.86
CA ALA A 24 18.23 -9.39 5.56
C ALA A 24 18.45 -9.06 4.06
N ALA A 25 19.02 -10.00 3.29
CA ALA A 25 19.33 -9.78 1.87
C ALA A 25 18.17 -10.07 0.90
N ASN A 26 17.06 -10.66 1.38
CA ASN A 26 15.99 -11.18 0.51
C ASN A 26 14.68 -10.35 0.45
N LEU A 27 14.64 -9.14 1.02
CA LEU A 27 13.49 -8.23 0.83
C LEU A 27 13.36 -7.73 -0.63
N ARG A 28 14.45 -7.79 -1.42
CA ARG A 28 14.47 -7.33 -2.82
C ARG A 28 13.90 -8.32 -3.85
N GLN A 29 13.60 -9.57 -3.49
CA GLN A 29 13.20 -10.59 -4.47
C GLN A 29 11.71 -10.94 -4.48
N ALA A 30 10.94 -10.48 -3.48
CA ALA A 30 9.48 -10.47 -3.58
C ALA A 30 9.05 -9.17 -4.27
N GLN A 31 9.21 -9.12 -5.60
CA GLN A 31 8.74 -8.03 -6.45
C GLN A 31 7.21 -7.97 -6.39
N ARG A 32 6.70 -7.32 -5.32
CA ARG A 32 5.28 -7.17 -4.99
C ARG A 32 4.90 -5.74 -5.25
N HIS A 33 4.55 -5.49 -6.50
CA HIS A 33 4.13 -4.18 -6.97
C HIS A 33 2.78 -4.33 -7.65
N LEU A 34 1.93 -3.30 -7.52
CA LEU A 34 0.91 -2.98 -8.52
C LEU A 34 1.50 -3.04 -9.94
N ALA A 35 2.81 -2.80 -10.11
CA ALA A 35 3.58 -2.94 -11.35
C ALA A 35 3.52 -4.30 -12.03
N ALA A 36 3.16 -5.38 -11.32
CA ALA A 36 2.92 -6.68 -11.94
C ALA A 36 1.65 -6.68 -12.81
N THR A 37 0.65 -5.87 -12.42
CA THR A 37 -0.66 -5.73 -13.08
C THR A 37 -0.72 -4.46 -13.95
N TYR A 38 -0.10 -3.37 -13.49
CA TYR A 38 -0.19 -2.03 -14.09
C TYR A 38 1.20 -1.42 -14.31
N ARG A 39 1.60 -1.20 -15.56
CA ARG A 39 2.91 -0.66 -15.91
C ARG A 39 3.02 0.85 -15.78
N GLN A 40 1.90 1.58 -15.83
CA GLN A 40 1.87 3.04 -15.85
C GLN A 40 0.74 3.60 -14.98
N PRO A 41 0.88 4.82 -14.42
CA PRO A 41 -0.20 5.48 -13.67
C PRO A 41 -1.52 5.59 -14.42
N SER A 42 -1.47 5.74 -15.75
CA SER A 42 -2.66 5.78 -16.61
C SER A 42 -3.49 4.48 -16.56
N GLU A 43 -2.91 3.36 -16.14
CA GLU A 43 -3.59 2.07 -16.08
C GLU A 43 -4.28 1.85 -14.72
N TYR A 44 -3.63 2.21 -13.61
CA TYR A 44 -4.22 1.99 -12.27
C TYR A 44 -5.03 3.17 -11.74
N LEU A 45 -4.74 4.43 -12.12
CA LEU A 45 -5.44 5.59 -11.56
C LEU A 45 -6.95 5.59 -11.88
N PRO A 46 -7.40 5.30 -13.13
CA PRO A 46 -8.83 5.20 -13.41
C PRO A 46 -9.51 4.09 -12.61
N ALA A 47 -8.85 2.93 -12.47
CA ALA A 47 -9.36 1.82 -11.66
C ALA A 47 -9.46 2.19 -10.18
N MET A 48 -8.46 2.87 -9.63
CA MET A 48 -8.46 3.34 -8.24
C MET A 48 -9.61 4.32 -7.98
N VAL A 49 -9.77 5.35 -8.84
CA VAL A 49 -10.89 6.31 -8.70
C VAL A 49 -12.24 5.61 -8.82
N ALA A 50 -12.38 4.66 -9.75
CA ALA A 50 -13.61 3.89 -9.89
C ALA A 50 -13.92 3.06 -8.63
N ARG A 51 -12.93 2.39 -8.05
CA ARG A 51 -13.12 1.60 -6.83
C ARG A 51 -13.41 2.46 -5.61
N VAL A 52 -12.72 3.59 -5.44
CA VAL A 52 -13.04 4.59 -4.40
C VAL A 52 -14.49 5.07 -4.55
N ASN A 53 -14.92 5.41 -5.77
CA ASN A 53 -16.29 5.87 -6.01
C ASN A 53 -17.33 4.78 -5.79
N LYS A 54 -16.99 3.50 -6.00
CA LYS A 54 -17.85 2.37 -5.63
C LYS A 54 -18.09 2.31 -4.13
N GLU A 55 -17.03 2.41 -3.31
CA GLU A 55 -17.17 2.42 -1.84
C GLU A 55 -17.92 3.66 -1.36
N ARG A 56 -17.66 4.84 -1.95
CA ARG A 56 -18.38 6.07 -1.63
C ARG A 56 -19.87 5.97 -1.95
N ALA A 57 -20.23 5.40 -3.09
CA ALA A 57 -21.63 5.18 -3.46
C ALA A 57 -22.35 4.22 -2.49
N ALA A 58 -21.67 3.16 -2.03
CA ALA A 58 -22.21 2.25 -1.03
C ALA A 58 -22.49 2.96 0.32
N ALA A 59 -21.72 4.00 0.64
CA ALA A 59 -21.91 4.86 1.81
C ALA A 59 -22.86 6.06 1.57
N GLY A 60 -23.46 6.20 0.38
CA GLY A 60 -24.33 7.34 0.04
C GLY A 60 -23.58 8.68 -0.13
N LEU A 61 -22.27 8.64 -0.40
CA LEU A 61 -21.42 9.82 -0.58
C LEU A 61 -21.27 10.18 -2.07
N PRO A 62 -21.12 11.48 -2.40
CA PRO A 62 -20.91 11.93 -3.78
C PRO A 62 -19.57 11.42 -4.34
N PRO A 63 -19.44 11.17 -5.65
CA PRO A 63 -18.19 10.71 -6.24
C PRO A 63 -17.09 11.78 -6.19
N VAL A 64 -15.84 11.34 -6.26
CA VAL A 64 -14.65 12.17 -6.41
C VAL A 64 -14.05 12.01 -7.82
N CYS A 65 -13.21 12.96 -8.21
CA CYS A 65 -12.47 12.95 -9.47
C CYS A 65 -10.96 13.02 -9.22
N ALA A 66 -10.18 12.52 -10.18
CA ALA A 66 -8.73 12.71 -10.16
C ALA A 66 -8.36 14.19 -10.33
N ASN A 67 -7.27 14.61 -9.69
CA ASN A 67 -6.68 15.93 -9.85
C ASN A 67 -5.16 15.80 -10.04
N LEU A 68 -4.62 16.43 -11.08
CA LEU A 68 -3.20 16.30 -11.43
C LEU A 68 -2.25 16.86 -10.38
N LYS A 69 -2.65 17.90 -9.64
CA LYS A 69 -1.83 18.49 -8.57
C LYS A 69 -1.73 17.54 -7.37
N LEU A 70 -2.87 16.96 -6.97
CA LEU A 70 -2.90 15.94 -5.93
C LEU A 70 -2.15 14.68 -6.37
N GLN A 71 -2.27 14.26 -7.63
CA GLN A 71 -1.50 13.15 -8.18
C GLN A 71 0.00 13.42 -8.08
N SER A 72 0.47 14.62 -8.44
CA SER A 72 1.88 15.00 -8.32
C SER A 72 2.36 14.98 -6.86
N SER A 73 1.55 15.48 -5.91
CA SER A 73 1.83 15.41 -4.48
C SER A 73 1.96 13.97 -3.98
N SER A 74 1.00 13.11 -4.33
CA SER A 74 1.00 11.70 -3.93
C SER A 74 2.14 10.91 -4.55
N GLN A 75 2.41 11.10 -5.85
CA GLN A 75 3.50 10.41 -6.55
C GLN A 75 4.85 10.76 -5.92
N ARG A 76 5.10 12.04 -5.63
CA ARG A 76 6.32 12.48 -4.94
C ARG A 76 6.54 11.74 -3.62
N HIS A 77 5.48 11.55 -2.83
CA HIS A 77 5.58 10.83 -1.55
C HIS A 77 5.80 9.33 -1.74
N SER A 78 5.09 8.73 -2.69
CA SER A 78 5.27 7.32 -3.05
C SER A 78 6.68 7.02 -3.55
N ASP A 79 7.26 7.91 -4.36
CA ASP A 79 8.63 7.79 -4.86
C ASP A 79 9.64 7.90 -3.71
N ASP A 80 9.47 8.87 -2.81
CA ASP A 80 10.33 9.02 -1.63
C ASP A 80 10.32 7.77 -0.73
N MET A 81 9.13 7.22 -0.47
CA MET A 81 8.95 5.97 0.29
C MET A 81 9.61 4.77 -0.40
N ALA A 82 9.49 4.67 -1.72
CA ALA A 82 10.10 3.61 -2.50
C ALA A 82 11.63 3.71 -2.54
N ASP A 83 12.16 4.93 -2.74
CA ASP A 83 13.60 5.19 -2.87
C ASP A 83 14.35 4.97 -1.55
N HIS A 84 13.68 5.15 -0.41
CA HIS A 84 14.26 5.01 0.92
C HIS A 84 13.76 3.78 1.69
N ASP A 85 13.03 2.87 1.02
CA ASP A 85 12.56 1.58 1.55
C ASP A 85 11.79 1.69 2.89
N TYR A 86 10.78 2.57 2.93
CA TYR A 86 9.97 2.78 4.13
C TYR A 86 8.50 3.11 3.83
N MET A 87 7.65 3.04 4.86
CA MET A 87 6.24 3.42 4.79
C MET A 87 5.90 4.36 5.95
N ALA A 88 5.58 5.62 5.66
CA ALA A 88 5.13 6.57 6.67
C ALA A 88 4.26 7.69 6.07
N ARG A 89 3.70 8.54 6.93
CA ARG A 89 2.99 9.78 6.52
C ARG A 89 3.94 10.95 6.23
N GLY A 90 5.09 11.00 6.92
CA GLY A 90 6.11 12.03 6.72
C GLY A 90 7.09 11.63 5.63
N GLY A 91 7.55 12.60 4.83
CA GLY A 91 8.63 12.42 3.86
C GLY A 91 10.01 12.50 4.52
N THR A 92 11.03 11.96 3.86
CA THR A 92 12.43 12.03 4.32
C THR A 92 12.96 13.47 4.38
N ASP A 93 12.37 14.36 3.58
CA ASP A 93 12.60 15.80 3.57
C ASP A 93 11.87 16.55 4.71
N GLY A 94 11.21 15.83 5.61
CA GLY A 94 10.40 16.38 6.69
C GLY A 94 9.03 16.90 6.26
N SER A 95 8.60 16.67 5.01
CA SER A 95 7.28 17.10 4.54
C SER A 95 6.14 16.33 5.21
N THR A 96 5.06 17.03 5.55
CA THR A 96 3.76 16.42 5.87
C THR A 96 2.89 16.35 4.62
N MET A 97 1.77 15.61 4.67
CA MET A 97 0.79 15.58 3.58
C MET A 97 0.31 17.00 3.21
N GLU A 98 -0.05 17.81 4.21
CA GLU A 98 -0.54 19.18 4.02
C GLU A 98 0.49 20.04 3.29
N LYS A 99 1.76 19.90 3.67
CA LYS A 99 2.86 20.58 3.00
C LYS A 99 2.97 20.14 1.54
N ARG A 100 2.94 18.84 1.25
CA ARG A 100 3.04 18.33 -0.13
C ARG A 100 1.84 18.78 -0.99
N VAL A 101 0.63 18.77 -0.45
CA VAL A 101 -0.57 19.26 -1.15
C VAL A 101 -0.46 20.76 -1.43
N THR A 102 0.01 21.55 -0.46
CA THR A 102 0.24 23.00 -0.63
C THR A 102 1.32 23.28 -1.67
N ASP A 103 2.44 22.57 -1.61
CA ASP A 103 3.56 22.72 -2.56
C ASP A 103 3.15 22.34 -4.00
N SER A 104 2.16 21.45 -4.18
CA SER A 104 1.57 21.14 -5.48
C SER A 104 0.70 22.27 -6.06
N GLY A 105 0.41 23.30 -5.26
CA GLY A 105 -0.47 24.42 -5.63
C GLY A 105 -1.95 24.04 -5.72
N TYR A 106 -2.37 22.94 -5.08
CA TYR A 106 -3.79 22.61 -4.94
C TYR A 106 -4.41 23.51 -3.86
N ALA A 107 -5.60 24.05 -4.12
CA ALA A 107 -6.32 24.83 -3.12
C ALA A 107 -7.21 23.89 -2.29
N TRP A 108 -7.06 23.91 -0.96
CA TRP A 108 -7.71 22.96 -0.07
C TRP A 108 -8.04 23.58 1.29
N ASP A 109 -9.12 23.08 1.90
CA ASP A 109 -9.50 23.38 3.30
C ASP A 109 -9.22 22.18 4.21
N THR A 110 -9.54 20.97 3.73
CA THR A 110 -9.27 19.71 4.41
C THR A 110 -8.66 18.71 3.44
N ALA A 111 -7.79 17.84 3.96
CA ALA A 111 -7.12 16.81 3.19
C ALA A 111 -6.92 15.56 4.05
N GLY A 112 -6.80 14.41 3.39
CA GLY A 112 -6.51 13.13 4.02
C GLY A 112 -5.64 12.29 3.09
N GLU A 113 -4.83 11.41 3.68
CA GLU A 113 -3.90 10.56 2.96
C GLU A 113 -4.06 9.11 3.44
N ASN A 114 -4.27 8.22 2.48
CA ASN A 114 -4.12 6.79 2.65
C ASN A 114 -2.87 6.34 1.89
N VAL A 115 -2.08 5.46 2.50
CA VAL A 115 -0.87 4.88 1.89
C VAL A 115 -0.99 3.35 1.92
N ALA A 116 -0.52 2.70 0.86
CA ALA A 116 -0.49 1.25 0.74
C ALA A 116 0.79 0.80 0.02
N ALA A 117 1.30 -0.37 0.39
CA ALA A 117 2.42 -1.03 -0.28
C ALA A 117 2.29 -2.55 -0.15
N GLY A 118 2.76 -3.26 -1.19
CA GLY A 118 2.82 -4.72 -1.23
C GLY A 118 1.58 -5.44 -1.79
N GLN A 119 0.51 -4.73 -2.13
CA GLN A 119 -0.67 -5.29 -2.81
C GLN A 119 -0.44 -5.39 -4.33
N ASN A 120 -1.05 -6.40 -4.96
CA ASN A 120 -0.82 -6.75 -6.36
C ASN A 120 -1.73 -6.00 -7.35
N ASP A 121 -2.87 -5.49 -6.89
CA ASP A 121 -3.85 -4.76 -7.71
C ASP A 121 -4.65 -3.75 -6.86
N VAL A 122 -5.46 -2.92 -7.54
CA VAL A 122 -6.28 -1.88 -6.93
C VAL A 122 -7.32 -2.46 -5.98
N ASP A 123 -7.90 -3.63 -6.31
CA ASP A 123 -8.93 -4.25 -5.48
C ASP A 123 -8.34 -4.71 -4.14
N ALA A 124 -7.15 -5.30 -4.14
CA ALA A 124 -6.43 -5.68 -2.93
C ALA A 124 -6.03 -4.47 -2.06
N VAL A 125 -5.66 -3.33 -2.66
CA VAL A 125 -5.42 -2.07 -1.93
C VAL A 125 -6.71 -1.60 -1.24
N MET A 126 -7.80 -1.56 -1.98
CA MET A 126 -9.08 -1.06 -1.49
C MET A 126 -9.67 -1.97 -0.40
N ASP A 127 -9.59 -3.29 -0.58
CA ASP A 127 -9.97 -4.27 0.44
C ASP A 127 -9.13 -4.16 1.71
N ALA A 128 -7.88 -3.71 1.61
CA ALA A 128 -7.03 -3.47 2.78
C ALA A 128 -7.42 -2.21 3.54
N TRP A 129 -7.80 -1.12 2.86
CA TRP A 129 -8.23 0.14 3.50
C TRP A 129 -9.63 0.09 4.11
N MET A 130 -10.50 -0.79 3.62
CA MET A 130 -11.89 -0.89 4.09
C MET A 130 -12.09 -1.80 5.31
N LYS A 131 -11.03 -2.51 5.75
CA LYS A 131 -11.06 -3.35 6.95
C LYS A 131 -10.69 -2.55 8.19
#